data_AF-A0AAX3KRB1-F1
#
_entry.id   AF-A0AAX3KRB1-F1
#
_cell.length_a   1.000
_cell.length_b   1.000
_cell.length_c   1.000
_cell.angle_alpha   90.00
_cell.angle_beta   90.00
_cell.angle_gamma   90.00
#
_symmetry.space_group_name_H-M   'P 1'
#
loop_
_entity.id
_entity.type
_entity.pdbx_description
1 polymer ?
#
loop_
_entity_poly.entity_id
_entity_poly.type
_entity_poly.pdbx_seq_one_letter_code
_entity_poly.pdbx_strand_id
1 'polypeptide(L)'
;MTQVSIPEQQLRLLHHTLGLRPDQRESHRNHYLAGPGHYAMPDLEALVKVELMVVGRTPAFCDPTDVVFHVSEEGKRYALQHLPLPPKKTKFAEYLDWDCCESFGDWLLGGMKPKVEWRESGGKFEYRMYRCRHSEQHSEVKGEWCRTQKDAKASYKSALRQHRQTMSQMRSAMQKAA
;
A
#
# COMPACT_ATOMS: atom_id res chain seq x y z
N MET A 1 28.71 14.02 -21.44
CA MET A 1 28.26 12.79 -20.76
C MET A 1 27.24 12.12 -21.65
N THR A 2 27.61 11.01 -22.27
CA THR A 2 26.73 10.21 -23.13
C THR A 2 25.55 9.72 -22.30
N GLN A 3 24.32 10.00 -22.73
CA GLN A 3 23.13 9.42 -22.08
C GLN A 3 23.11 7.93 -22.38
N VAL A 4 23.56 7.12 -21.42
CA VAL A 4 23.45 5.66 -21.49
C VAL A 4 21.96 5.31 -21.34
N SER A 5 21.41 4.60 -22.32
CA SER A 5 20.05 4.07 -22.28
C SER A 5 20.14 2.55 -22.33
N ILE A 6 19.61 1.87 -21.30
CA ILE A 6 19.62 0.41 -21.20
C ILE A 6 18.20 -0.15 -21.36
N PRO A 7 18.05 -1.40 -21.82
CA PRO A 7 16.77 -2.11 -21.79
C PRO A 7 16.18 -2.20 -20.38
N GLU A 8 14.84 -2.22 -20.30
CA GLU A 8 14.09 -2.35 -19.04
C GLU A 8 14.52 -3.57 -18.22
N GLN A 9 14.88 -4.68 -18.87
CA GLN A 9 15.34 -5.89 -18.19
C GLN A 9 16.67 -5.66 -17.45
N GLN A 10 17.59 -4.91 -18.03
CA GLN A 10 18.87 -4.55 -17.41
C GLN A 10 18.67 -3.56 -16.27
N LEU A 11 17.74 -2.61 -16.42
CA LEU A 11 17.35 -1.72 -15.33
C LEU A 11 16.76 -2.51 -14.15
N ARG A 12 15.88 -3.48 -14.41
CA ARG A 12 15.34 -4.39 -13.38
C ARG A 12 16.44 -5.19 -12.71
N LEU A 13 17.47 -5.59 -13.44
CA LEU A 13 18.62 -6.30 -12.89
C LEU A 13 19.45 -5.39 -11.96
N LEU A 14 19.63 -4.12 -12.30
CA LEU A 14 20.26 -3.13 -11.41
C LEU A 14 19.43 -2.91 -10.13
N HIS A 15 18.12 -2.70 -10.26
CA HIS A 15 17.20 -2.59 -9.12
C HIS A 15 17.25 -3.84 -8.25
N HIS A 16 17.21 -5.02 -8.86
CA HIS A 16 17.34 -6.29 -8.16
C HIS A 16 18.68 -6.35 -7.43
N THR A 17 19.81 -6.16 -8.09
CA THR A 17 21.14 -6.28 -7.49
C THR A 17 21.31 -5.34 -6.29
N LEU A 18 20.77 -4.13 -6.37
CA LEU A 18 20.81 -3.14 -5.27
C LEU A 18 19.71 -3.33 -4.22
N GLY A 19 18.69 -4.15 -4.51
CA GLY A 19 17.51 -4.30 -3.65
C GLY A 19 16.60 -3.06 -3.62
N LEU A 20 16.67 -2.24 -4.67
CA LEU A 20 15.88 -1.01 -4.77
C LEU A 20 14.44 -1.33 -5.13
N ARG A 21 13.52 -0.62 -4.46
CA ARG A 21 12.09 -0.60 -4.74
C ARG A 21 11.56 0.81 -4.51
N PRO A 22 10.38 1.18 -5.03
CA PRO A 22 9.83 2.52 -4.82
C PRO A 22 9.73 2.92 -3.34
N ASP A 23 9.44 1.95 -2.46
CA ASP A 23 9.39 2.08 -0.99
C ASP A 23 10.77 1.96 -0.29
N GLN A 24 11.78 1.39 -0.96
CA GLN A 24 13.12 1.15 -0.43
C GLN A 24 14.18 1.70 -1.39
N ARG A 25 14.56 2.96 -1.17
CA ARG A 25 15.54 3.67 -2.02
C ARG A 25 16.98 3.59 -1.51
N GLU A 26 17.17 3.04 -0.32
CA GLU A 26 18.49 2.77 0.24
C GLU A 26 18.89 1.32 -0.03
N SER A 27 20.13 1.14 -0.46
CA SER A 27 20.67 -0.15 -0.83
C SER A 27 21.63 -0.66 0.24
N HIS A 28 21.37 -1.86 0.75
CA HIS A 28 22.25 -2.57 1.69
C HIS A 28 22.98 -3.76 1.03
N ARG A 29 22.83 -3.93 -0.29
CA ARG A 29 23.47 -4.99 -1.08
C ARG A 29 23.93 -4.45 -2.42
N ASN A 30 24.99 -5.00 -3.00
CA ASN A 30 25.58 -4.47 -4.23
C ASN A 30 26.19 -5.53 -5.16
N HIS A 31 25.89 -6.81 -4.96
CA HIS A 31 26.53 -7.91 -5.69
C HIS A 31 25.51 -8.87 -6.30
N TYR A 32 25.85 -9.43 -7.45
CA TYR A 32 25.10 -10.46 -8.17
C TYR A 32 26.06 -11.59 -8.54
N LEU A 33 25.80 -12.82 -8.09
CA LEU A 33 26.60 -14.00 -8.44
C LEU A 33 25.90 -14.74 -9.59
N ALA A 34 26.62 -15.02 -10.67
CA ALA A 34 26.11 -15.81 -11.79
C ALA A 34 27.15 -16.81 -12.26
N GLY A 35 26.72 -18.07 -12.42
CA GLY A 35 27.53 -19.14 -12.98
C GLY A 35 27.29 -19.36 -14.49
N PRO A 36 28.04 -20.29 -15.11
CA PRO A 36 27.88 -20.63 -16.52
C PRO A 36 26.45 -21.02 -16.88
N GLY A 37 25.92 -20.48 -17.98
CA GLY A 37 24.56 -20.76 -18.45
C GLY A 37 23.44 -20.02 -17.71
N HIS A 38 23.76 -19.15 -16.74
CA HIS A 38 22.76 -18.33 -16.05
C HIS A 38 22.07 -17.35 -17.03
N TYR A 39 20.74 -17.30 -17.00
CA TYR A 39 19.93 -16.54 -17.96
C TYR A 39 20.26 -15.02 -18.01
N ALA A 40 20.68 -14.44 -16.89
CA ALA A 40 21.04 -13.02 -16.79
C ALA A 40 22.46 -12.69 -17.25
N MET A 41 23.30 -13.69 -17.59
CA MET A 41 24.71 -13.46 -17.94
C MET A 41 24.88 -12.45 -19.10
N PRO A 42 24.14 -12.54 -20.22
CA PRO A 42 24.29 -11.56 -21.31
C PRO A 42 23.97 -10.12 -20.89
N ASP A 43 23.01 -9.94 -20.00
CA ASP A 43 22.62 -8.63 -19.47
C ASP A 43 23.66 -8.09 -18.47
N LEU A 44 24.22 -8.95 -17.61
CA LEU A 44 25.31 -8.59 -16.69
C LEU A 44 26.56 -8.14 -17.46
N GLU A 45 26.96 -8.89 -18.48
CA GLU A 45 28.09 -8.54 -19.35
C GLU A 45 27.84 -7.24 -20.12
N ALA A 46 26.61 -7.02 -20.61
CA ALA A 46 26.23 -5.77 -21.26
C ALA A 46 26.32 -4.57 -20.31
N LEU A 47 25.87 -4.72 -19.06
CA LEU A 47 25.96 -3.71 -18.02
C LEU A 47 27.42 -3.39 -17.63
N VAL A 48 28.31 -4.38 -17.66
CA VAL A 48 29.76 -4.17 -17.48
C VAL A 48 30.35 -3.36 -18.64
N LYS A 49 29.96 -3.66 -19.88
CA LYS A 49 30.42 -2.92 -21.07
C LYS A 49 30.03 -1.44 -21.05
N VAL A 50 28.94 -1.08 -20.39
CA VAL A 50 28.49 0.32 -20.22
C VAL A 50 28.83 0.91 -18.85
N GLU A 51 29.72 0.26 -18.09
CA GLU A 51 30.27 0.73 -16.81
C GLU A 51 29.23 0.93 -15.69
N LEU A 52 28.02 0.38 -15.83
CA LEU A 52 27.01 0.38 -14.77
C LEU A 52 27.20 -0.79 -13.79
N MET A 53 27.98 -1.79 -14.18
CA MET A 53 28.46 -2.86 -13.31
C MET A 53 29.95 -3.09 -13.52
N VAL A 54 30.58 -3.78 -12.57
CA VAL A 54 31.99 -4.19 -12.62
C VAL A 54 32.10 -5.64 -12.19
N VAL A 55 33.09 -6.37 -12.71
CA VAL A 55 33.40 -7.73 -12.25
C VAL A 55 34.20 -7.65 -10.95
N GLY A 56 33.70 -8.29 -9.91
CA GLY A 56 34.34 -8.39 -8.61
C GLY A 56 35.18 -9.64 -8.44
N ARG A 57 35.88 -9.71 -7.31
CA ARG A 57 36.54 -10.94 -6.89
C ARG A 57 35.49 -11.96 -6.44
N THR A 58 35.42 -13.10 -7.11
CA THR A 58 34.62 -14.23 -6.65
C THR A 58 35.17 -14.78 -5.31
N PRO A 59 34.34 -14.88 -4.25
CA PRO A 59 34.76 -15.47 -2.98
C PRO A 59 35.23 -16.92 -3.13
N ALA A 60 36.20 -17.32 -2.32
CA ALA A 60 36.84 -18.64 -2.44
C ALA A 60 35.92 -19.85 -2.17
N PHE A 61 34.75 -19.62 -1.56
CA PHE A 61 33.77 -20.68 -1.31
C PHE A 61 32.79 -20.90 -2.50
N CYS A 62 32.78 -20.00 -3.48
CA CYS A 62 31.98 -20.14 -4.70
C CYS A 62 32.68 -21.07 -5.70
N ASP A 63 31.94 -21.54 -6.70
CA ASP A 63 32.55 -22.32 -7.78
C ASP A 63 33.55 -21.44 -8.56
N PRO A 64 34.73 -21.95 -8.97
CA PRO A 64 35.70 -21.16 -9.74
C PRO A 64 35.18 -20.62 -11.06
N THR A 65 34.09 -21.19 -11.59
CA THR A 65 33.44 -20.74 -12.82
C THR A 65 32.37 -19.66 -12.58
N ASP A 66 32.02 -19.39 -11.32
CA ASP A 66 31.08 -18.32 -10.99
C ASP A 66 31.73 -16.94 -11.05
N VAL A 67 30.95 -15.96 -11.51
CA VAL A 67 31.36 -14.56 -11.61
C VAL A 67 30.50 -13.73 -10.67
N VAL A 68 31.16 -12.93 -9.82
CA VAL A 68 30.49 -11.90 -9.02
C VAL A 68 30.54 -10.58 -9.77
N PHE A 69 29.38 -9.97 -9.95
CA PHE A 69 29.21 -8.63 -10.50
C PHE A 69 28.83 -7.67 -9.38
N HIS A 70 29.43 -6.49 -9.35
CA HIS A 70 29.02 -5.39 -8.48
C HIS A 70 28.41 -4.26 -9.29
N VAL A 71 27.44 -3.55 -8.72
CA VAL A 71 26.94 -2.31 -9.33
C VAL A 71 27.91 -1.18 -9.01
N SER A 72 28.32 -0.42 -10.03
CA SER A 72 29.17 0.77 -9.87
C SER A 72 28.40 1.92 -9.21
N GLU A 73 29.09 2.99 -8.80
CA GLU A 73 28.40 4.17 -8.26
C GLU A 73 27.54 4.86 -9.35
N GLU A 74 28.02 4.85 -10.59
CA GLU A 74 27.28 5.29 -11.77
C GLU A 74 26.03 4.45 -11.99
N GLY A 75 26.15 3.12 -11.89
CA GLY A 75 25.04 2.17 -11.96
C GLY A 75 23.98 2.41 -10.88
N LYS A 76 24.42 2.67 -9.64
CA LYS A 76 23.53 2.99 -8.52
C LYS A 76 22.80 4.30 -8.74
N ARG A 77 23.50 5.35 -9.18
CA ARG A 77 22.89 6.65 -9.50
C ARG A 77 21.89 6.52 -10.65
N TYR A 78 22.23 5.76 -11.69
CA TYR A 78 21.34 5.48 -12.81
C TYR A 78 20.06 4.75 -12.36
N ALA A 79 20.23 3.69 -11.55
CA ALA A 79 19.13 2.90 -11.03
C ALA A 79 18.17 3.74 -10.17
N LEU A 80 18.69 4.62 -9.32
CA LEU A 80 17.88 5.54 -8.50
C LEU A 80 17.13 6.59 -9.31
N GLN A 81 17.74 7.12 -10.36
CA GLN A 81 17.10 8.10 -11.26
C GLN A 81 15.91 7.50 -12.02
N HIS A 82 16.01 6.22 -12.40
CA HIS A 82 14.97 5.50 -13.13
C HIS A 82 14.01 4.71 -12.21
N LEU A 83 14.09 4.91 -10.90
CA LEU A 83 13.20 4.26 -9.94
C LEU A 83 11.87 5.03 -9.84
N PRO A 84 10.72 4.36 -10.02
CA PRO A 84 9.43 5.05 -9.97
C PRO A 84 9.20 5.68 -8.58
N LEU A 85 8.38 6.73 -8.56
CA LEU A 85 8.01 7.38 -7.31
C LEU A 85 7.31 6.38 -6.37
N PRO A 86 7.54 6.49 -5.05
CA PRO A 86 6.84 5.65 -4.09
C PRO A 86 5.32 5.77 -4.29
N PRO A 87 4.58 4.65 -4.29
CA PRO A 87 3.13 4.72 -4.33
C PRO A 87 2.62 5.45 -3.09
N LYS A 88 1.48 6.14 -3.22
CA LYS A 88 0.80 6.72 -2.06
C LYS A 88 0.47 5.59 -1.08
N LYS A 89 0.81 5.76 0.20
CA LYS A 89 0.46 4.80 1.24
C LYS A 89 -1.05 4.60 1.25
N THR A 90 -1.48 3.35 1.34
CA THR A 90 -2.89 3.04 1.54
C THR A 90 -3.27 3.37 2.98
N LYS A 91 -4.57 3.54 3.25
CA LYS A 91 -5.05 3.67 4.64
C LYS A 91 -4.63 2.49 5.51
N PHE A 92 -4.54 1.29 4.93
CA PHE A 92 -4.07 0.13 5.66
C PHE A 92 -2.56 0.20 5.98
N ALA A 93 -1.74 0.70 5.06
CA ALA A 93 -0.31 0.93 5.33
C ALA A 93 -0.11 2.00 6.42
N GLU A 94 -0.86 3.10 6.38
CA GLU A 94 -0.87 4.11 7.43
C GLU A 94 -1.27 3.52 8.80
N TYR A 95 -2.23 2.59 8.83
CA TYR A 95 -2.62 1.89 10.05
C TYR A 95 -1.50 0.99 10.61
N LEU A 96 -0.78 0.27 9.75
CA LEU A 96 0.34 -0.57 10.19
C LEU A 96 1.48 0.27 10.79
N ASP A 97 1.71 1.48 10.28
CA ASP A 97 2.70 2.42 10.81
C ASP A 97 2.25 3.08 12.13
N TRP A 98 0.94 3.12 12.40
CA TRP A 98 0.36 3.84 13.53
C TRP A 98 0.56 3.14 14.89
N ASP A 99 0.94 1.86 14.89
CA ASP A 99 1.29 1.08 16.09
C ASP A 99 0.33 1.27 17.28
N CYS A 100 -0.97 1.18 17.02
CA CYS A 100 -2.00 1.22 18.06
C CYS A 100 -2.57 -0.17 18.32
N CYS A 101 -3.03 -0.41 19.54
CA CYS A 101 -3.78 -1.62 19.88
C CYS A 101 -5.24 -1.60 19.38
N GLU A 102 -5.63 -0.63 18.54
CA GLU A 102 -6.98 -0.57 17.95
C GLU A 102 -7.08 -1.47 16.72
N SER A 103 -8.29 -1.95 16.41
CA SER A 103 -8.50 -2.66 15.13
C SER A 103 -8.49 -1.68 13.95
N PHE A 104 -8.14 -2.15 12.74
CA PHE A 104 -8.19 -1.30 11.53
C PHE A 104 -9.54 -0.59 11.34
N GLY A 105 -10.65 -1.25 11.69
CA GLY A 105 -11.98 -0.66 11.58
C GLY A 105 -12.23 0.46 12.59
N ASP A 106 -11.67 0.34 13.80
CA ASP A 106 -11.74 1.39 14.83
C ASP A 106 -10.82 2.56 14.46
N TRP A 107 -9.60 2.30 14.03
CA TRP A 107 -8.68 3.34 13.55
C TRP A 107 -9.25 4.08 12.32
N LEU A 108 -9.80 3.36 11.34
CA LEU A 108 -10.27 3.93 10.08
C LEU A 108 -11.55 4.76 10.25
N LEU A 109 -12.48 4.29 11.09
CA LEU A 109 -13.81 4.88 11.21
C LEU A 109 -14.01 5.65 12.53
N GLY A 110 -13.25 5.34 13.57
CA GLY A 110 -13.45 5.86 14.92
C GLY A 110 -14.92 5.73 15.35
N GLY A 111 -15.49 6.81 15.88
CA GLY A 111 -16.91 6.89 16.23
C GLY A 111 -17.89 6.67 15.06
N MET A 112 -17.43 6.74 13.81
CA MET A 112 -18.26 6.45 12.64
C MET A 112 -18.48 4.95 12.40
N LYS A 113 -17.78 4.07 13.14
CA LYS A 113 -18.00 2.63 13.08
C LYS A 113 -19.45 2.32 13.49
N PRO A 114 -20.23 1.64 12.64
CA PRO A 114 -21.61 1.31 12.97
C PRO A 114 -21.66 0.31 14.13
N LYS A 115 -22.47 0.63 15.13
CA LYS A 115 -22.74 -0.20 16.30
C LYS A 115 -24.07 -0.94 16.09
N VAL A 116 -24.20 -2.11 16.72
CA VAL A 116 -25.45 -2.86 16.78
C VAL A 116 -26.00 -2.71 18.19
N GLU A 117 -27.27 -2.36 18.30
CA GLU A 117 -28.04 -2.49 19.53
C GLU A 117 -29.15 -3.51 19.32
N TRP A 118 -29.58 -4.12 20.41
CA TRP A 118 -30.67 -5.08 20.41
C TRP A 118 -31.67 -4.73 21.51
N ARG A 119 -32.92 -5.14 21.30
CA ARG A 119 -33.98 -5.05 22.31
C ARG A 119 -34.82 -6.31 22.27
N GLU A 120 -35.48 -6.58 23.39
CA GLU A 120 -36.53 -7.58 23.44
C GLU A 120 -37.90 -6.89 23.36
N SER A 121 -38.75 -7.37 22.46
CA SER A 121 -40.11 -6.86 22.24
C SER A 121 -41.06 -8.04 22.11
N GLY A 122 -41.92 -8.24 23.11
CA GLY A 122 -42.91 -9.32 23.13
C GLY A 122 -42.29 -10.73 22.99
N GLY A 123 -41.18 -10.99 23.68
CA GLY A 123 -40.47 -12.29 23.62
C GLY A 123 -39.67 -12.52 22.33
N LYS A 124 -39.45 -11.49 21.51
CA LYS A 124 -38.66 -11.56 20.28
C LYS A 124 -37.52 -10.57 20.32
N PHE A 125 -36.35 -10.98 19.83
CA PHE A 125 -35.20 -10.12 19.66
C PHE A 125 -35.34 -9.27 18.40
N GLU A 126 -35.09 -7.98 18.55
CA GLU A 126 -34.97 -7.03 17.46
C GLU A 126 -33.60 -6.35 17.53
N TYR A 127 -33.06 -6.01 16.36
CA TYR A 127 -31.75 -5.41 16.19
C TYR A 127 -31.88 -4.10 15.43
N ARG A 128 -31.04 -3.13 15.77
CA ARG A 128 -30.89 -1.88 15.03
C ARG A 128 -29.42 -1.54 14.90
N MET A 129 -29.03 -1.02 13.74
CA MET A 129 -27.68 -0.48 13.54
C MET A 129 -27.71 1.04 13.52
N TYR A 130 -26.70 1.64 14.13
CA TYR A 130 -26.56 3.09 14.21
C TYR A 130 -25.10 3.51 14.22
N ARG A 131 -24.82 4.79 14.01
CA ARG A 131 -23.48 5.39 14.23
C ARG A 131 -23.57 6.71 14.99
N CYS A 132 -22.48 7.06 15.68
CA CYS A 132 -22.40 8.23 16.52
C CYS A 132 -21.06 8.96 16.28
N ARG A 133 -21.09 10.08 15.55
CA ARG A 133 -19.85 10.81 15.25
C ARG A 133 -19.24 11.51 16.47
N HIS A 134 -20.08 12.04 17.37
CA HIS A 134 -19.65 12.93 18.44
C HIS A 134 -20.09 12.51 19.85
N SER A 135 -21.25 11.85 19.99
CA SER A 135 -21.75 11.39 21.29
C SER A 135 -22.58 10.12 21.13
N GLU A 136 -22.43 9.18 22.06
CA GLU A 136 -23.23 7.95 22.09
C GLU A 136 -24.72 8.23 22.32
N GLN A 137 -25.05 9.34 22.96
CA GLN A 137 -26.43 9.75 23.23
C GLN A 137 -27.12 10.26 21.95
N HIS A 138 -26.37 10.92 21.06
CA HIS A 138 -26.88 11.54 19.85
C HIS A 138 -26.37 10.83 18.60
N SER A 139 -27.08 9.75 18.32
CA SER A 139 -26.91 8.99 17.10
C SER A 139 -27.28 9.80 15.85
N GLU A 140 -26.30 9.93 14.96
CA GLU A 140 -26.41 10.73 13.73
C GLU A 140 -27.22 10.00 12.65
N VAL A 141 -27.03 8.68 12.54
CA VAL A 141 -27.73 7.84 11.58
C VAL A 141 -28.19 6.59 12.30
N LYS A 142 -29.49 6.30 12.20
CA LYS A 142 -30.17 5.12 12.76
C LYS A 142 -30.92 4.40 11.65
N GLY A 143 -30.79 3.09 11.57
CA GLY A 143 -31.74 2.26 10.85
C GLY A 143 -33.00 2.01 11.67
N GLU A 144 -33.91 1.21 11.13
CA GLU A 144 -35.10 0.72 11.83
C GLU A 144 -34.80 -0.53 12.68
N TRP A 145 -35.65 -0.80 13.66
CA TRP A 145 -35.65 -2.06 14.39
C TRP A 145 -36.10 -3.19 13.47
N CYS A 146 -35.31 -4.26 13.40
CA CYS A 146 -35.56 -5.40 12.52
C CYS A 146 -35.35 -6.72 13.25
N ARG A 147 -36.01 -7.79 12.78
CA ARG A 147 -35.90 -9.12 13.40
C ARG A 147 -34.53 -9.77 13.26
N THR A 148 -33.77 -9.41 12.22
CA THR A 148 -32.43 -9.95 11.97
C THR A 148 -31.40 -8.84 11.85
N GLN A 149 -30.14 -9.13 12.21
CA GLN A 149 -29.04 -8.18 12.00
C GLN A 149 -28.80 -7.88 10.52
N LYS A 150 -29.12 -8.81 9.62
CA LYS A 150 -28.99 -8.61 8.17
C LYS A 150 -29.96 -7.52 7.69
N ASP A 151 -31.20 -7.58 8.14
CA ASP A 151 -32.23 -6.59 7.79
C ASP A 151 -31.93 -5.23 8.46
N ALA A 152 -31.48 -5.24 9.72
CA ALA A 152 -31.02 -4.03 10.41
C ALA A 152 -29.87 -3.34 9.66
N LYS A 153 -28.91 -4.12 9.14
CA LYS A 153 -27.80 -3.61 8.32
C LYS A 153 -28.29 -3.03 6.99
N ALA A 154 -29.28 -3.66 6.35
CA ALA A 154 -29.89 -3.13 5.12
C ALA A 154 -30.60 -1.80 5.39
N SER A 155 -31.42 -1.75 6.46
CA SER A 155 -32.11 -0.53 6.90
C SER A 155 -31.14 0.61 7.20
N TYR A 156 -30.07 0.32 7.96
CA TYR A 156 -29.01 1.31 8.24
C TYR A 156 -28.31 1.82 6.98
N LYS A 157 -28.00 0.96 6.00
CA LYS A 157 -27.39 1.40 4.73
C LYS A 157 -28.30 2.36 3.97
N SER A 158 -29.61 2.14 3.99
CA SER A 158 -30.60 3.03 3.39
C SER A 158 -30.64 4.38 4.10
N ALA A 159 -30.72 4.39 5.44
CA ALA A 159 -30.68 5.62 6.24
C ALA A 159 -29.37 6.41 6.01
N LEU A 160 -28.23 5.70 5.95
CA LEU A 160 -26.93 6.31 5.68
C LEU A 160 -26.85 6.95 4.29
N ARG A 161 -27.45 6.32 3.28
CA ARG A 161 -27.50 6.87 1.93
C ARG A 161 -28.31 8.17 1.91
N GLN A 162 -29.47 8.19 2.55
CA GLN A 162 -30.31 9.39 2.66
C GLN A 162 -29.56 10.51 3.38
N HIS A 163 -28.94 10.22 4.53
CA HIS A 163 -28.16 11.19 5.29
C HIS A 163 -27.04 11.83 4.45
N ARG A 164 -26.30 11.01 3.69
CA ARG A 164 -25.25 11.52 2.78
C ARG A 164 -25.81 12.43 1.69
N GLN A 165 -26.97 12.11 1.14
CA GLN A 165 -27.63 12.94 0.13
C GLN A 165 -28.07 14.28 0.72
N THR A 166 -28.75 14.27 1.88
CA THR A 166 -29.17 15.48 2.59
C THR A 166 -27.98 16.38 2.93
N MET A 167 -26.91 15.82 3.49
CA MET A 167 -25.70 16.57 3.83
C MET A 167 -25.01 17.17 2.60
N SER A 168 -25.01 16.46 1.47
CA SER A 168 -24.45 16.95 0.20
C SER A 168 -25.27 18.13 -0.37
N GLN A 169 -26.60 18.00 -0.35
CA GLN A 169 -27.52 19.06 -0.77
C GLN A 169 -27.38 20.30 0.11
N MET A 170 -27.32 20.13 1.42
CA MET A 170 -27.14 21.22 2.38
C MET A 170 -25.82 21.97 2.16
N ARG A 171 -24.71 21.24 1.96
CA ARG A 171 -23.40 21.85 1.65
C ARG A 171 -23.43 22.65 0.36
N SER A 172 -24.05 22.09 -0.68
CA SER A 172 -24.20 22.77 -1.98
C SER A 172 -25.05 24.04 -1.86
N ALA A 173 -26.10 24.03 -1.04
CA ALA A 173 -26.94 25.20 -0.80
C ALA A 173 -26.18 26.30 -0.04
N MET A 174 -25.42 25.95 1.00
CA MET A 174 -24.59 26.91 1.75
C MET A 174 -23.52 27.56 0.88
N GLN A 175 -22.88 26.81 -0.02
CA GLN A 175 -21.85 27.34 -0.93
C GLN A 175 -22.40 28.31 -1.98
N LYS A 176 -23.69 28.21 -2.33
CA LYS A 176 -24.35 29.13 -3.26
C LYS A 176 -24.88 30.40 -2.59
N ALA A 177 -25.01 30.37 -1.27
CA ALA A 177 -25.49 31.50 -0.47
C ALA A 177 -24.36 32.36 0.12
N ALA A 178 -23.10 31.94 -0.06
CA ALA A 178 -21.88 32.65 0.33
C ALA A 178 -21.23 33.28 -0.91
#